data_AF-A0A849SJV2-F1
#
_entry.id   AF-A0A849SJV2-F1
#
_cell.length_a   1.000
_cell.length_b   1.000
_cell.length_c   1.000
_cell.angle_alpha   90.00
_cell.angle_beta   90.00
_cell.angle_gamma   90.00
#
_symmetry.space_group_name_H-M   'P 1'
#
loop_
_entity.id
_entity.type
_entity.pdbx_description
1 polymer ?
#
loop_
_entity_poly.entity_id
_entity_poly.type
_entity_poly.pdbx_seq_one_letter_code
_entity_poly.pdbx_strand_id
1 'polypeptide(L)'
;MRYLAFQVFEGGPDPAIPFDRELIYTPKDEVAAMVHDIVAKIGTRGGSKARLAFILGPISFDHTDAEVRQIIDDGFSIAAAESVAVGFHIDDAMFWSRRTDLTDAGNLEWTDGDGTLATGLLLDWAHPPARMCFNAPDIRAEVSRRARDVIGAEIAARVAILEAQGMGDRFAGVIAGWESHMGQDTTSRDRVGFHALANRGFGPGQPPADVGAEVASIVAEFIELWTDGLAQAGVNRDRIYTHVAFLSRARFAELEATGQVPSGVSYEQVLDAASSSQRPSVAFAAGVRPGFTTYPGSGTFDQIQEERAKHGDPWWASAEGTNVLPGDPPANSGMTMETYLARCFNHGAALVTLFGWGIGGASNPDNPYRLATEGPDALAAYRKFLSQ
;
A
#
# COMPACT_ATOMS: atom_id res chain seq x y z
N MET A 1 -8.14 -19.88 -1.13
CA MET A 1 -9.17 -18.82 -1.23
C MET A 1 -8.53 -17.59 -1.86
N ARG A 2 -9.19 -16.97 -2.86
CA ARG A 2 -8.80 -15.67 -3.44
C ARG A 2 -9.77 -14.57 -2.99
N TYR A 3 -9.29 -13.34 -2.90
CA TYR A 3 -10.07 -12.20 -2.38
C TYR A 3 -10.16 -11.10 -3.41
N LEU A 4 -11.38 -10.74 -3.80
CA LEU A 4 -11.66 -9.47 -4.45
C LEU A 4 -12.06 -8.50 -3.35
N ALA A 5 -11.22 -7.51 -3.12
CA ALA A 5 -11.37 -6.55 -2.05
C ALA A 5 -11.54 -5.13 -2.60
N PHE A 6 -12.10 -4.25 -1.78
CA PHE A 6 -12.23 -2.82 -2.04
C PHE A 6 -11.54 -2.06 -0.92
N GLN A 7 -10.70 -1.09 -1.27
CA GLN A 7 -10.06 -0.21 -0.28
C GLN A 7 -11.13 0.70 0.33
N VAL A 8 -11.20 0.73 1.66
CA VAL A 8 -12.06 1.64 2.43
C VAL A 8 -11.14 2.49 3.30
N PHE A 9 -11.19 3.81 3.10
CA PHE A 9 -10.23 4.72 3.72
C PHE A 9 -10.51 4.98 5.20
N GLU A 10 -9.49 4.71 6.01
CA GLU A 10 -9.29 5.38 7.30
C GLU A 10 -8.59 6.71 7.06
N GLY A 11 -8.89 7.73 7.86
CA GLY A 11 -8.16 9.00 7.77
C GLY A 11 -8.99 10.28 7.87
N GLY A 12 -10.31 10.18 7.97
CA GLY A 12 -11.18 11.34 7.95
C GLY A 12 -12.58 11.01 8.46
N PRO A 13 -13.49 11.99 8.55
CA PRO A 13 -14.85 11.73 9.02
C PRO A 13 -15.69 10.90 8.01
N ASP A 14 -15.26 10.79 6.76
CA ASP A 14 -15.96 10.09 5.68
C ASP A 14 -14.93 9.34 4.80
N PRO A 15 -15.05 7.99 4.64
CA PRO A 15 -14.12 7.21 3.84
C PRO A 15 -14.13 7.55 2.34
N ALA A 16 -15.13 8.28 1.85
CA ALA A 16 -15.21 8.75 0.47
C ALA A 16 -14.40 10.03 0.20
N ILE A 17 -13.94 10.71 1.24
CA ILE A 17 -13.26 12.00 1.14
C ILE A 17 -11.76 11.81 1.37
N PRO A 18 -10.91 12.15 0.38
CA PRO A 18 -9.47 12.10 0.55
C PRO A 18 -8.97 13.03 1.66
N PHE A 19 -7.92 12.61 2.34
CA PHE A 19 -7.13 13.39 3.29
C PHE A 19 -5.82 13.85 2.65
N ASP A 20 -5.21 14.91 3.19
CA ASP A 20 -3.97 15.45 2.64
C ASP A 20 -2.85 15.68 3.67
N ARG A 21 -3.09 15.57 4.98
CA ARG A 21 -2.09 15.97 6.00
C ARG A 21 -1.96 15.02 7.18
N GLU A 22 -3.08 14.68 7.80
CA GLU A 22 -3.15 13.89 9.03
C GLU A 22 -4.24 12.85 8.88
N LEU A 23 -3.98 11.65 9.40
CA LEU A 23 -4.98 10.59 9.48
C LEU A 23 -5.64 10.58 10.86
N ILE A 24 -6.97 10.66 10.85
CA ILE A 24 -7.80 10.48 12.04
C ILE A 24 -8.68 9.24 11.89
N TYR A 25 -9.17 8.75 13.02
CA TYR A 25 -10.14 7.65 13.06
C TYR A 25 -11.41 7.99 12.27
N THR A 26 -11.78 7.14 11.31
CA THR A 26 -13.05 7.21 10.61
C THR A 26 -14.14 6.54 11.46
N PRO A 27 -15.29 7.20 11.73
CA PRO A 27 -16.37 6.59 12.49
C PRO A 27 -16.86 5.27 11.88
N LYS A 28 -16.99 4.24 12.71
CA LYS A 28 -17.49 2.90 12.34
C LYS A 28 -18.72 2.93 11.42
N ASP A 29 -19.70 3.79 11.73
CA ASP A 29 -20.97 3.82 10.99
C ASP A 29 -20.77 4.27 9.53
N GLU A 30 -19.79 5.14 9.27
CA GLU A 30 -19.44 5.61 7.93
C GLU A 30 -18.72 4.52 7.14
N VAL A 31 -17.78 3.80 7.79
CA VAL A 31 -17.14 2.60 7.23
C VAL A 31 -18.19 1.54 6.92
N ALA A 32 -19.11 1.28 7.84
CA ALA A 32 -20.17 0.29 7.69
C ALA A 32 -21.12 0.67 6.54
N ALA A 33 -21.48 1.94 6.40
CA ALA A 33 -22.32 2.43 5.30
C ALA A 33 -21.65 2.20 3.93
N MET A 34 -20.35 2.49 3.80
CA MET A 34 -19.62 2.22 2.56
C MET A 34 -19.53 0.73 2.25
N VAL A 35 -19.20 -0.12 3.24
CA VAL A 35 -19.15 -1.58 3.05
C VAL A 35 -20.53 -2.14 2.67
N HIS A 36 -21.58 -1.64 3.30
CA HIS A 36 -22.95 -2.01 2.95
C HIS A 36 -23.27 -1.66 1.49
N ASP A 37 -22.91 -0.47 1.00
CA ASP A 37 -23.10 -0.07 -0.40
C ASP A 37 -22.36 -1.00 -1.38
N ILE A 38 -21.10 -1.36 -1.08
CA ILE A 38 -20.31 -2.34 -1.85
C ILE A 38 -21.07 -3.66 -1.94
N VAL A 39 -21.48 -4.21 -0.80
CA VAL A 39 -22.15 -5.51 -0.72
C VAL A 39 -23.50 -5.49 -1.42
N ALA A 40 -24.28 -4.43 -1.25
CA ALA A 40 -25.60 -4.27 -1.85
C ALA A 40 -25.52 -4.15 -3.38
N LYS A 41 -24.61 -3.31 -3.89
CA LYS A 41 -24.46 -3.12 -5.36
C LYS A 41 -23.88 -4.36 -6.04
N ILE A 42 -22.91 -5.03 -5.43
CA ILE A 42 -22.33 -6.26 -6.01
C ILE A 42 -23.34 -7.42 -5.93
N GLY A 43 -24.05 -7.57 -4.80
CA GLY A 43 -25.12 -8.55 -4.63
C GLY A 43 -24.64 -10.00 -4.47
N THR A 44 -23.32 -10.25 -4.37
CA THR A 44 -22.75 -11.57 -4.06
C THR A 44 -21.54 -11.41 -3.14
N ARG A 45 -21.35 -12.40 -2.24
CA ARG A 45 -20.31 -12.38 -1.20
C ARG A 45 -19.16 -13.35 -1.47
N GLY A 46 -19.27 -14.17 -2.53
CA GLY A 46 -18.26 -15.15 -2.91
C GLY A 46 -18.70 -16.61 -2.80
N GLY A 47 -18.11 -17.47 -3.63
CA GLY A 47 -18.33 -18.92 -3.72
C GLY A 47 -17.28 -19.75 -3.00
N SER A 48 -16.92 -20.91 -3.54
CA SER A 48 -15.98 -21.84 -2.87
C SER A 48 -14.51 -21.44 -3.07
N LYS A 49 -14.22 -20.65 -4.11
CA LYS A 49 -12.85 -20.29 -4.50
C LYS A 49 -12.53 -18.80 -4.33
N ALA A 50 -13.57 -17.97 -4.19
CA ALA A 50 -13.46 -16.52 -4.08
C ALA A 50 -14.33 -15.97 -2.96
N ARG A 51 -13.86 -14.90 -2.31
CA ARG A 51 -14.62 -14.11 -1.32
C ARG A 51 -14.60 -12.64 -1.69
N LEU A 52 -15.72 -11.96 -1.46
CA LEU A 52 -15.77 -10.50 -1.39
C LEU A 52 -15.12 -10.08 -0.08
N ALA A 53 -14.30 -9.04 -0.13
CA ALA A 53 -13.68 -8.44 1.03
C ALA A 53 -13.72 -6.92 0.96
N PHE A 54 -13.40 -6.27 2.06
CA PHE A 54 -12.88 -4.91 2.06
C PHE A 54 -11.54 -4.89 2.79
N ILE A 55 -10.68 -3.96 2.40
CA ILE A 55 -9.43 -3.65 3.10
C ILE A 55 -9.62 -2.31 3.80
N LEU A 56 -9.57 -2.32 5.13
CA LEU A 56 -9.70 -1.12 5.94
C LEU A 56 -8.33 -0.52 6.23
N GLY A 57 -8.17 0.77 5.97
CA GLY A 57 -6.93 1.49 6.21
C GLY A 57 -6.78 2.67 5.26
N PRO A 58 -5.66 3.40 5.29
CA PRO A 58 -4.42 3.06 5.99
C PRO A 58 -4.49 3.21 7.52
N ILE A 59 -3.97 2.21 8.23
CA ILE A 59 -3.63 2.31 9.64
C ILE A 59 -2.22 2.90 9.73
N SER A 60 -2.11 4.18 10.09
CA SER A 60 -0.84 4.93 10.16
C SER A 60 -0.35 5.18 11.58
N PHE A 61 0.78 5.89 11.70
CA PHE A 61 1.34 6.39 12.96
C PHE A 61 0.55 7.52 13.62
N ASP A 62 -0.28 8.24 12.85
CA ASP A 62 -1.15 9.27 13.40
C ASP A 62 -2.21 8.69 14.35
N HIS A 63 -2.67 7.47 14.10
CA HIS A 63 -3.58 6.80 15.02
C HIS A 63 -2.90 6.51 16.38
N THR A 64 -3.61 6.68 17.47
CA THR A 64 -3.19 6.16 18.78
C THR A 64 -3.31 4.63 18.80
N ASP A 65 -2.60 3.96 19.70
CA ASP A 65 -2.73 2.52 19.90
C ASP A 65 -4.18 2.07 20.19
N ALA A 66 -5.00 2.93 20.82
CA ALA A 66 -6.41 2.65 21.09
C ALA A 66 -7.25 2.77 19.81
N GLU A 67 -7.04 3.82 19.01
CA GLU A 67 -7.70 3.98 17.70
C GLU A 67 -7.33 2.83 16.76
N VAL A 68 -6.07 2.40 16.72
CA VAL A 68 -5.63 1.25 15.92
C VAL A 68 -6.42 -0.02 16.27
N ARG A 69 -6.55 -0.34 17.57
CA ARG A 69 -7.33 -1.52 18.00
C ARG A 69 -8.80 -1.37 17.67
N GLN A 70 -9.35 -0.16 17.83
CA GLN A 70 -10.74 0.14 17.50
C GLN A 70 -11.03 -0.05 16.00
N ILE A 71 -10.15 0.45 15.11
CA ILE A 71 -10.25 0.26 13.66
C ILE A 71 -10.27 -1.24 13.31
N ILE A 72 -9.37 -2.02 13.91
CA ILE A 72 -9.30 -3.46 13.67
C ILE A 72 -10.59 -4.16 14.13
N ASP A 73 -11.06 -3.85 15.33
CA ASP A 73 -12.29 -4.38 15.90
C ASP A 73 -13.51 -4.06 15.04
N ASP A 74 -13.59 -2.83 14.56
CA ASP A 74 -14.69 -2.37 13.71
C ASP A 74 -14.65 -3.05 12.34
N GLY A 75 -13.47 -3.20 11.74
CA GLY A 75 -13.31 -3.99 10.52
C GLY A 75 -13.83 -5.42 10.67
N PHE A 76 -13.44 -6.14 11.72
CA PHE A 76 -13.96 -7.50 11.96
C PHE A 76 -15.48 -7.50 12.25
N SER A 77 -15.96 -6.54 13.04
CA SER A 77 -17.38 -6.42 13.36
C SER A 77 -18.24 -6.15 12.12
N ILE A 78 -17.80 -5.27 11.23
CA ILE A 78 -18.50 -4.92 9.99
C ILE A 78 -18.48 -6.12 9.04
N ALA A 79 -17.34 -6.79 8.86
CA ALA A 79 -17.26 -7.98 8.02
C ALA A 79 -18.18 -9.13 8.50
N ALA A 80 -18.30 -9.31 9.82
CA ALA A 80 -19.23 -10.26 10.39
C ALA A 80 -20.69 -9.89 10.08
N ALA A 81 -21.07 -8.61 10.28
CA ALA A 81 -22.42 -8.12 9.99
C ALA A 81 -22.79 -8.26 8.51
N GLU A 82 -21.85 -7.97 7.62
CA GLU A 82 -22.06 -8.01 6.16
C GLU A 82 -21.77 -9.38 5.54
N SER A 83 -21.30 -10.35 6.34
CA SER A 83 -20.91 -11.68 5.87
C SER A 83 -19.92 -11.63 4.68
N VAL A 84 -18.90 -10.79 4.79
CA VAL A 84 -17.77 -10.67 3.85
C VAL A 84 -16.45 -10.96 4.57
N ALA A 85 -15.33 -10.93 3.86
CA ALA A 85 -14.00 -10.98 4.48
C ALA A 85 -13.48 -9.57 4.79
N VAL A 86 -12.54 -9.45 5.72
CA VAL A 86 -11.82 -8.20 6.02
C VAL A 86 -10.33 -8.41 5.88
N GLY A 87 -9.63 -7.37 5.43
CA GLY A 87 -8.20 -7.20 5.63
C GLY A 87 -7.88 -5.77 6.04
N PHE A 88 -6.60 -5.51 6.27
CA PHE A 88 -6.13 -4.20 6.74
C PHE A 88 -4.97 -3.70 5.88
N HIS A 89 -4.88 -2.39 5.69
CA HIS A 89 -3.77 -1.73 5.00
C HIS A 89 -3.04 -0.86 6.01
N ILE A 90 -1.72 -1.00 6.12
CA ILE A 90 -0.88 -0.21 7.01
C ILE A 90 -0.18 0.86 6.19
N ASP A 91 -0.26 2.12 6.63
CA ASP A 91 0.70 3.13 6.21
C ASP A 91 1.95 2.99 7.08
N ASP A 92 3.07 2.65 6.45
CA ASP A 92 4.32 2.32 7.13
C ASP A 92 5.17 3.54 7.48
N ALA A 93 4.97 4.68 6.80
CA ALA A 93 5.84 5.84 7.01
C ALA A 93 5.34 7.19 6.43
N MET A 94 4.19 7.29 5.77
CA MET A 94 3.76 8.57 5.16
C MET A 94 3.17 9.52 6.22
N PHE A 95 2.25 9.05 7.06
CA PHE A 95 1.44 9.88 7.95
C PHE A 95 1.76 9.60 9.41
N TRP A 96 2.46 10.55 10.02
CA TRP A 96 2.95 10.45 11.40
C TRP A 96 3.06 11.81 12.10
N SER A 97 2.37 12.82 11.56
CA SER A 97 2.36 14.21 12.06
C SER A 97 1.99 14.35 13.55
N ARG A 98 1.20 13.42 14.10
CA ARG A 98 0.77 13.43 15.51
C ARG A 98 1.82 12.83 16.47
N ARG A 99 2.91 12.24 15.96
CA ARG A 99 3.98 11.61 16.75
C ARG A 99 5.08 12.59 17.12
N THR A 100 4.75 13.55 17.97
CA THR A 100 5.72 14.54 18.48
C THR A 100 6.88 13.92 19.27
N ASP A 101 6.72 12.69 19.75
CA ASP A 101 7.77 11.89 20.38
C ASP A 101 8.79 11.31 19.37
N LEU A 102 8.50 11.35 18.07
CA LEU A 102 9.39 10.88 17.00
C LEU A 102 9.95 12.01 16.13
N THR A 103 9.62 13.28 16.40
CA THR A 103 10.03 14.43 15.56
C THR A 103 11.47 14.91 15.79
N ASP A 104 12.23 14.26 16.66
CA ASP A 104 13.62 14.61 16.90
C ASP A 104 14.46 14.47 15.62
N ALA A 105 15.43 15.35 15.42
CA ALA A 105 16.28 15.36 14.22
C ALA A 105 17.00 14.02 13.96
N GLY A 106 17.22 13.21 15.00
CA GLY A 106 17.76 11.85 14.92
C GLY A 106 16.87 10.85 14.18
N ASN A 107 15.59 11.16 14.00
CA ASN A 107 14.59 10.31 13.38
C ASN A 107 14.12 10.80 12.01
N LEU A 108 14.65 11.92 11.51
CA LEU A 108 14.25 12.52 10.23
C LEU A 108 15.31 12.25 9.17
N GLU A 109 14.87 12.05 7.93
CA GLU A 109 15.79 11.94 6.81
C GLU A 109 16.47 13.26 6.45
N TRP A 110 17.61 13.11 5.76
CA TRP A 110 18.39 14.22 5.22
C TRP A 110 18.32 14.27 3.70
N THR A 111 18.47 15.48 3.15
CA THR A 111 18.55 15.75 1.71
C THR A 111 19.98 15.71 1.16
N ASP A 112 20.98 15.71 2.04
CA ASP A 112 22.39 15.66 1.68
C ASP A 112 23.25 14.93 2.73
N GLY A 113 24.54 14.77 2.41
CA GLY A 113 25.51 14.14 3.31
C GLY A 113 26.03 15.05 4.43
N ASP A 114 25.62 16.32 4.47
CA ASP A 114 26.05 17.31 5.48
C ASP A 114 25.06 17.42 6.65
N GLY A 115 23.91 16.75 6.55
CA GLY A 115 22.92 16.70 7.62
C GLY A 115 21.75 17.66 7.46
N THR A 116 21.51 18.19 6.25
CA THR A 116 20.35 19.05 5.99
C THR A 116 19.06 18.25 6.13
N LEU A 117 18.23 18.62 7.12
CA LEU A 117 16.96 17.94 7.39
C LEU A 117 15.97 18.13 6.23
N ALA A 118 15.29 17.05 5.86
CA ALA A 118 14.13 17.12 4.98
C ALA A 118 12.98 17.89 5.66
N THR A 119 12.19 18.56 4.84
CA THR A 119 11.08 19.45 5.24
C THR A 119 9.70 18.82 5.07
N GLY A 120 9.58 17.81 4.21
CA GLY A 120 8.35 17.09 3.92
C GLY A 120 8.62 15.99 2.90
N LEU A 121 7.75 14.99 2.81
CA LEU A 121 7.79 14.02 1.71
C LEU A 121 7.00 14.58 0.52
N LEU A 122 7.63 14.58 -0.65
CA LEU A 122 6.95 14.98 -1.88
C LEU A 122 5.96 13.91 -2.34
N LEU A 123 4.67 14.28 -2.39
CA LEU A 123 3.59 13.53 -3.03
C LEU A 123 2.73 14.50 -3.86
N ASP A 124 2.10 13.99 -4.91
CA ASP A 124 1.25 14.82 -5.80
C ASP A 124 -0.16 15.04 -5.23
N TRP A 125 -0.54 14.27 -4.20
CA TRP A 125 -1.92 14.22 -3.67
C TRP A 125 -2.02 14.52 -2.17
N ALA A 126 -0.89 14.63 -1.45
CA ALA A 126 -0.84 14.91 -0.02
C ALA A 126 0.39 15.73 0.37
N HIS A 127 0.38 16.26 1.59
CA HIS A 127 1.41 17.06 2.23
C HIS A 127 1.84 16.42 3.58
N PRO A 128 2.36 15.18 3.56
CA PRO A 128 2.87 14.51 4.75
C PRO A 128 4.10 15.22 5.36
N PRO A 129 4.42 14.92 6.64
CA PRO A 129 5.68 15.36 7.25
C PRO A 129 6.92 14.80 6.53
N ALA A 130 8.10 15.23 6.97
CA ALA A 130 9.37 14.71 6.46
C ALA A 130 9.44 13.17 6.57
N ARG A 131 10.23 12.54 5.70
CA ARG A 131 10.41 11.09 5.76
C ARG A 131 11.13 10.69 7.06
N MET A 132 10.63 9.66 7.73
CA MET A 132 11.34 9.03 8.86
C MET A 132 12.66 8.42 8.38
N CYS A 133 13.72 8.55 9.17
CA CYS A 133 14.95 7.79 8.97
C CYS A 133 14.70 6.32 9.36
N PHE A 134 14.48 5.46 8.36
CA PHE A 134 13.99 4.09 8.55
C PHE A 134 14.86 3.22 9.46
N ASN A 135 16.15 3.49 9.49
CA ASN A 135 17.08 2.74 10.32
C ASN A 135 17.50 3.45 11.62
N ALA A 136 16.89 4.60 11.93
CA ALA A 136 17.06 5.25 13.22
C ALA A 136 16.56 4.33 14.35
N PRO A 137 17.29 4.22 15.48
CA PRO A 137 16.95 3.28 16.55
C PRO A 137 15.52 3.42 17.08
N ASP A 138 15.04 4.65 17.30
CA ASP A 138 13.71 4.88 17.86
C ASP A 138 12.61 4.55 16.85
N ILE A 139 12.81 4.88 15.56
CA ILE A 139 11.91 4.49 14.47
C ILE A 139 11.80 2.96 14.38
N ARG A 140 12.93 2.25 14.38
CA ARG A 140 12.94 0.78 14.31
C ARG A 140 12.25 0.15 15.52
N ALA A 141 12.51 0.67 16.71
CA ALA A 141 11.91 0.19 17.95
C ALA A 141 10.38 0.38 17.92
N GLU A 142 9.92 1.55 17.49
CA GLU A 142 8.51 1.86 17.43
C GLU A 142 7.77 1.09 16.32
N VAL A 143 8.34 0.96 15.13
CA VAL A 143 7.79 0.11 14.06
C VAL A 143 7.65 -1.34 14.55
N SER A 144 8.69 -1.88 15.18
CA SER A 144 8.67 -3.26 15.69
C SER A 144 7.58 -3.44 16.76
N ARG A 145 7.47 -2.49 17.70
CA ARG A 145 6.45 -2.50 18.75
C ARG A 145 5.05 -2.40 18.15
N ARG A 146 4.82 -1.48 17.22
CA ARG A 146 3.51 -1.22 16.64
C ARG A 146 3.04 -2.38 15.76
N ALA A 147 3.94 -2.92 14.94
CA ALA A 147 3.68 -4.10 14.12
C ALA A 147 3.33 -5.32 14.98
N ARG A 148 4.10 -5.61 16.04
CA ARG A 148 3.93 -6.80 16.87
C ARG A 148 2.86 -6.65 17.95
N ASP A 149 2.99 -5.63 18.78
CA ASP A 149 2.27 -5.52 20.07
C ASP A 149 0.94 -4.76 19.95
N VAL A 150 0.70 -4.08 18.83
CA VAL A 150 -0.52 -3.28 18.60
C VAL A 150 -1.33 -3.88 17.45
N ILE A 151 -0.84 -3.77 16.22
CA ILE A 151 -1.58 -4.18 15.02
C ILE A 151 -1.64 -5.71 14.93
N GLY A 152 -0.47 -6.36 14.94
CA GLY A 152 -0.38 -7.81 14.79
C GLY A 152 -1.09 -8.57 15.91
N ALA A 153 -0.92 -8.11 17.16
CA ALA A 153 -1.56 -8.73 18.32
C ALA A 153 -3.10 -8.69 18.25
N GLU A 154 -3.69 -7.53 17.90
CA GLU A 154 -5.14 -7.41 17.77
C GLU A 154 -5.67 -8.25 16.61
N ILE A 155 -5.02 -8.20 15.44
CA ILE A 155 -5.41 -9.01 14.28
C ILE A 155 -5.34 -10.50 14.61
N ALA A 156 -4.24 -10.96 15.22
CA ALA A 156 -4.07 -12.37 15.58
C ALA A 156 -5.16 -12.85 16.55
N ALA A 157 -5.52 -12.03 17.55
CA ALA A 157 -6.61 -12.34 18.47
C ALA A 157 -7.96 -12.52 17.76
N ARG A 158 -8.29 -11.63 16.81
CA ARG A 158 -9.55 -11.70 16.04
C ARG A 158 -9.55 -12.84 15.03
N VAL A 159 -8.42 -13.12 14.38
CA VAL A 159 -8.26 -14.27 13.49
C VAL A 159 -8.42 -15.58 14.24
N ALA A 160 -7.87 -15.71 15.45
CA ALA A 160 -8.05 -16.92 16.27
C ALA A 160 -9.53 -17.20 16.58
N ILE A 161 -10.34 -16.16 16.80
CA ILE A 161 -11.80 -16.30 16.99
C ILE A 161 -12.46 -16.81 15.70
N LEU A 162 -12.10 -16.25 14.54
CA LEU A 162 -12.61 -16.72 13.25
C LEU A 162 -12.24 -18.18 12.98
N GLU A 163 -10.99 -18.57 13.25
CA GLU A 163 -10.51 -19.94 13.08
C GLU A 163 -11.25 -20.93 13.99
N ALA A 164 -11.45 -20.57 15.26
CA ALA A 164 -12.23 -21.39 16.20
C ALA A 164 -13.70 -21.59 15.75
N GLN A 165 -14.23 -20.68 14.94
CA GLN A 165 -15.57 -20.75 14.36
C GLN A 165 -15.60 -21.40 12.96
N GLY A 166 -14.45 -21.87 12.45
CA GLY A 166 -14.35 -22.42 11.08
C GLY A 166 -14.49 -21.36 9.98
N MET A 167 -14.30 -20.09 10.32
CA MET A 167 -14.44 -18.92 9.45
C MET A 167 -13.11 -18.23 9.14
N GLY A 168 -11.99 -18.97 9.20
CA GLY A 168 -10.66 -18.41 8.90
C GLY A 168 -10.54 -17.84 7.47
N ASP A 169 -11.41 -18.25 6.55
CA ASP A 169 -11.49 -17.67 5.20
C ASP A 169 -12.09 -16.25 5.18
N ARG A 170 -12.61 -15.74 6.30
CA ARG A 170 -13.10 -14.36 6.48
C ARG A 170 -12.00 -13.34 6.75
N PHE A 171 -10.75 -13.78 6.85
CA PHE A 171 -9.60 -12.89 6.90
C PHE A 171 -8.85 -12.90 5.56
N ALA A 172 -8.87 -11.75 4.87
CA ALA A 172 -8.21 -11.55 3.57
C ALA A 172 -6.69 -11.32 3.74
N GLY A 173 -6.28 -10.68 4.84
CA GLY A 173 -4.90 -10.48 5.24
C GLY A 173 -4.57 -9.04 5.63
N VAL A 174 -3.28 -8.72 5.67
CA VAL A 174 -2.71 -7.40 5.99
C VAL A 174 -1.77 -7.00 4.87
N ILE A 175 -1.97 -5.80 4.33
CA ILE A 175 -1.03 -5.13 3.44
C ILE A 175 -0.13 -4.27 4.34
N ALA A 176 1.15 -4.63 4.40
CA ALA A 176 2.19 -3.97 5.15
C ALA A 176 2.92 -2.98 4.24
N GLY A 177 2.70 -1.70 4.53
CA GLY A 177 3.26 -0.57 3.78
C GLY A 177 2.26 0.06 2.83
N TRP A 178 2.56 1.30 2.45
CA TRP A 178 1.81 2.04 1.44
C TRP A 178 2.80 2.62 0.44
N GLU A 179 2.94 1.97 -0.71
CA GLU A 179 3.89 2.38 -1.76
C GLU A 179 5.31 2.64 -1.21
N SER A 180 5.81 1.73 -0.36
CA SER A 180 6.99 1.95 0.48
C SER A 180 8.22 2.38 -0.34
N HIS A 181 8.70 3.60 -0.08
CA HIS A 181 9.83 4.21 -0.79
C HIS A 181 10.52 5.27 0.07
N MET A 182 11.72 5.69 -0.35
CA MET A 182 12.48 6.74 0.33
C MET A 182 11.95 8.14 -0.07
N GLY A 183 11.93 8.41 -1.38
CA GLY A 183 11.28 9.59 -1.96
C GLY A 183 12.15 10.84 -2.03
N GLN A 184 11.49 12.00 -2.16
CA GLN A 184 12.11 13.31 -2.27
C GLN A 184 11.57 14.27 -1.22
N ASP A 185 12.37 15.29 -0.92
CA ASP A 185 11.95 16.42 -0.11
C ASP A 185 11.01 17.36 -0.89
N THR A 186 9.97 17.85 -0.22
CA THR A 186 8.95 18.69 -0.86
C THR A 186 9.49 20.06 -1.34
N THR A 187 10.48 20.63 -0.64
CA THR A 187 10.93 22.01 -0.88
C THR A 187 12.08 22.05 -1.88
N SER A 188 13.15 21.31 -1.60
CA SER A 188 14.34 21.22 -2.44
C SER A 188 14.12 20.38 -3.69
N ARG A 189 13.18 19.42 -3.66
CA ARG A 189 13.02 18.35 -4.65
C ARG A 189 14.24 17.43 -4.75
N ASP A 190 15.13 17.49 -3.76
CA ASP A 190 16.26 16.57 -3.65
C ASP A 190 15.78 15.23 -3.09
N ARG A 191 16.49 14.16 -3.45
CA ARG A 191 16.24 12.84 -2.85
C ARG A 191 16.57 12.84 -1.37
N VAL A 192 15.86 12.01 -0.62
CA VAL A 192 16.18 11.72 0.78
C VAL A 192 16.89 10.36 0.92
N GLY A 193 17.22 9.97 2.15
CA GLY A 193 17.91 8.71 2.47
C GLY A 193 19.36 8.88 2.93
N PHE A 194 19.88 10.11 2.99
CA PHE A 194 21.26 10.36 3.38
C PHE A 194 21.51 10.12 4.88
N HIS A 195 20.51 10.32 5.73
CA HIS A 195 20.65 10.00 7.15
C HIS A 195 20.75 8.48 7.33
N ALA A 196 19.87 7.73 6.66
CA ALA A 196 19.94 6.27 6.72
C ALA A 196 21.25 5.71 6.15
N LEU A 197 21.79 6.32 5.10
CA LEU A 197 23.13 5.99 4.58
C LEU A 197 24.24 6.31 5.60
N ALA A 198 24.16 7.46 6.28
CA ALA A 198 25.10 7.83 7.33
C ALA A 198 25.08 6.83 8.50
N ASN A 199 23.91 6.34 8.90
CA ASN A 199 23.76 5.27 9.90
C ASN A 199 24.40 3.95 9.48
N ARG A 200 24.63 3.72 8.18
CA ARG A 200 25.39 2.58 7.64
C ARG A 200 26.89 2.85 7.47
N GLY A 201 27.35 4.03 7.89
CA GLY A 201 28.76 4.43 7.81
C GLY A 201 29.16 5.01 6.45
N PHE A 202 28.20 5.35 5.59
CA PHE A 202 28.49 6.05 4.34
C PHE A 202 28.49 7.57 4.53
N GLY A 203 29.23 8.27 3.67
CA GLY A 203 29.26 9.73 3.68
C GLY A 203 30.03 10.29 2.48
N PRO A 204 30.23 11.62 2.37
CA PRO A 204 30.88 12.23 1.22
C PRO A 204 32.28 11.67 0.90
N GLY A 205 33.04 11.25 1.92
CA GLY A 205 34.37 10.64 1.76
C GLY A 205 34.36 9.11 1.58
N GLN A 206 33.19 8.46 1.74
CA GLN A 206 33.02 7.01 1.67
C GLN A 206 31.60 6.70 1.16
N PRO A 207 31.29 7.00 -0.12
CA PRO A 207 29.98 6.67 -0.68
C PRO A 207 29.85 5.15 -0.87
N PRO A 208 28.63 4.58 -0.85
CA PRO A 208 28.40 3.21 -1.29
C PRO A 208 28.73 3.09 -2.79
N ALA A 209 29.06 1.88 -3.23
CA ALA A 209 29.35 1.60 -4.64
C ALA A 209 28.14 1.89 -5.55
N ASP A 210 26.94 1.62 -5.04
CA ASP A 210 25.66 1.96 -5.67
C ASP A 210 24.73 2.53 -4.58
N VAL A 211 24.55 3.86 -4.62
CA VAL A 211 23.74 4.59 -3.64
C VAL A 211 22.27 4.19 -3.72
N GLY A 212 21.77 3.92 -4.92
CA GLY A 212 20.38 3.55 -5.13
C GLY A 212 20.09 2.15 -4.60
N ALA A 213 20.97 1.19 -4.91
CA ALA A 213 20.84 -0.16 -4.38
C ALA A 213 20.91 -0.20 -2.85
N GLU A 214 21.80 0.60 -2.26
CA GLU A 214 21.92 0.69 -0.80
C GLU A 214 20.63 1.25 -0.17
N VAL A 215 20.07 2.34 -0.73
CA VAL A 215 18.79 2.89 -0.26
C VAL A 215 17.64 1.89 -0.45
N ALA A 216 17.56 1.19 -1.58
CA ALA A 216 16.56 0.14 -1.78
C ALA A 216 16.66 -0.98 -0.73
N SER A 217 17.87 -1.36 -0.33
CA SER A 217 18.06 -2.36 0.73
C SER A 217 17.60 -1.86 2.11
N ILE A 218 17.75 -0.57 2.40
CA ILE A 218 17.20 0.05 3.63
C ILE A 218 15.68 -0.01 3.62
N VAL A 219 15.05 0.30 2.48
CA VAL A 219 13.58 0.19 2.33
C VAL A 219 13.12 -1.26 2.47
N ALA A 220 13.84 -2.22 1.89
CA ALA A 220 13.53 -3.64 2.04
C ALA A 220 13.61 -4.10 3.51
N GLU A 221 14.66 -3.71 4.24
CA GLU A 221 14.77 -4.00 5.68
C GLU A 221 13.64 -3.37 6.49
N PHE A 222 13.18 -2.17 6.11
CA PHE A 222 12.07 -1.51 6.77
C PHE A 222 10.73 -2.26 6.55
N ILE A 223 10.48 -2.74 5.34
CA ILE A 223 9.34 -3.62 5.04
C ILE A 223 9.45 -4.94 5.84
N GLU A 224 10.65 -5.51 5.96
CA GLU A 224 10.89 -6.71 6.77
C GLU A 224 10.56 -6.47 8.24
N LEU A 225 10.90 -5.31 8.83
CA LEU A 225 10.52 -4.99 10.21
C LEU A 225 9.01 -5.04 10.44
N TRP A 226 8.23 -4.46 9.53
CA TRP A 226 6.76 -4.50 9.59
C TRP A 226 6.23 -5.92 9.45
N THR A 227 6.67 -6.62 8.41
CA THR A 227 6.15 -7.95 8.07
C THR A 227 6.55 -9.02 9.10
N ASP A 228 7.77 -8.98 9.63
CA ASP A 228 8.20 -9.86 10.70
C ASP A 228 7.51 -9.54 12.02
N GLY A 229 7.28 -8.26 12.34
CA GLY A 229 6.53 -7.88 13.55
C GLY A 229 5.11 -8.45 13.54
N LEU A 230 4.40 -8.33 12.40
CA LEU A 230 3.08 -8.93 12.20
C LEU A 230 3.13 -10.47 12.34
N ALA A 231 4.11 -11.12 11.72
CA ALA A 231 4.27 -12.56 11.79
C ALA A 231 4.59 -13.05 13.21
N GLN A 232 5.46 -12.34 13.95
CA GLN A 232 5.80 -12.63 15.35
C GLN A 232 4.60 -12.54 16.28
N ALA A 233 3.63 -11.66 15.97
CA ALA A 233 2.38 -11.55 16.71
C ALA A 233 1.39 -12.68 16.42
N GLY A 234 1.66 -13.53 15.42
CA GLY A 234 0.82 -14.67 15.06
C GLY A 234 -0.03 -14.47 13.80
N VAL A 235 0.13 -13.36 13.07
CA VAL A 235 -0.50 -13.22 11.75
C VAL A 235 0.15 -14.19 10.76
N ASN A 236 -0.65 -15.03 10.10
CA ASN A 236 -0.13 -15.99 9.13
C ASN A 236 0.62 -15.26 8.01
N ARG A 237 1.88 -15.65 7.74
CA ARG A 237 2.70 -15.03 6.69
C ARG A 237 2.10 -15.12 5.28
N ASP A 238 1.29 -16.16 5.00
CA ASP A 238 0.51 -16.27 3.77
C ASP A 238 -0.62 -15.23 3.64
N ARG A 239 -0.85 -14.45 4.70
CA ARG A 239 -1.83 -13.37 4.80
C ARG A 239 -1.17 -12.02 5.05
N ILE A 240 0.16 -11.94 4.91
CA ILE A 240 0.89 -10.69 4.94
C ILE A 240 1.34 -10.41 3.50
N TYR A 241 1.01 -9.22 3.01
CA TYR A 241 1.37 -8.74 1.68
C TYR A 241 2.21 -7.47 1.85
N THR A 242 3.27 -7.30 1.07
CA THR A 242 3.97 -6.00 1.00
C THR A 242 3.21 -5.04 0.09
N HIS A 243 3.63 -3.77 0.02
CA HIS A 243 3.09 -2.82 -0.94
C HIS A 243 4.17 -1.93 -1.54
N VAL A 244 4.54 -2.19 -2.79
CA VAL A 244 5.51 -1.40 -3.54
C VAL A 244 4.89 -0.87 -4.83
N ALA A 245 5.02 0.44 -5.05
CA ALA A 245 4.74 1.08 -6.32
C ALA A 245 6.03 1.28 -7.13
N PHE A 246 5.92 1.27 -8.45
CA PHE A 246 7.08 1.43 -9.32
C PHE A 246 6.69 2.00 -10.69
N LEU A 247 7.58 2.79 -11.29
CA LEU A 247 7.53 3.11 -12.71
C LEU A 247 8.00 1.89 -13.49
N SER A 248 7.22 1.38 -14.45
CA SER A 248 7.65 0.22 -15.22
C SER A 248 8.80 0.55 -16.19
N ARG A 249 9.60 -0.44 -16.60
CA ARG A 249 10.64 -0.28 -17.63
C ARG A 249 10.05 0.11 -18.99
N ALA A 250 8.89 -0.43 -19.34
CA ALA A 250 8.20 -0.07 -20.59
C ALA A 250 7.75 1.40 -20.55
N ARG A 251 7.19 1.87 -19.43
CA ARG A 251 6.82 3.27 -19.26
C ARG A 251 8.04 4.18 -19.27
N PHE A 252 9.13 3.79 -18.61
CA PHE A 252 10.40 4.52 -18.70
C PHE A 252 10.88 4.68 -20.15
N ALA A 253 10.85 3.61 -20.95
CA ALA A 253 11.24 3.68 -22.36
C ALA A 253 10.33 4.60 -23.18
N GLU A 254 9.04 4.65 -22.88
CA GLU A 254 8.11 5.62 -23.50
C GLU A 254 8.48 7.06 -23.13
N LEU A 255 8.71 7.34 -21.84
CA LEU A 255 9.09 8.67 -21.36
C LEU A 255 10.46 9.11 -21.92
N GLU A 256 11.39 8.18 -22.09
CA GLU A 256 12.67 8.43 -22.77
C GLU A 256 12.45 8.76 -24.24
N ALA A 257 11.63 7.99 -24.96
CA ALA A 257 11.33 8.22 -26.37
C ALA A 257 10.61 9.55 -26.64
N THR A 258 9.83 10.06 -25.67
CA THR A 258 9.16 11.37 -25.76
C THR A 258 10.02 12.53 -25.24
N GLY A 259 11.24 12.26 -24.75
CA GLY A 259 12.14 13.27 -24.19
C GLY A 259 11.72 13.81 -22.81
N GLN A 260 10.83 13.11 -22.11
CA GLN A 260 10.43 13.43 -20.73
C GLN A 260 11.47 12.96 -19.71
N VAL A 261 12.31 11.98 -20.06
CA VAL A 261 13.51 11.62 -19.30
C VAL A 261 14.73 12.33 -19.91
N PRO A 262 15.51 13.10 -19.12
CA PRO A 262 16.74 13.72 -19.62
C PRO A 262 17.74 12.69 -20.14
N SER A 263 18.47 13.03 -21.21
CA SER A 263 19.48 12.15 -21.79
C SER A 263 20.54 11.76 -20.76
N GLY A 264 20.84 10.46 -20.67
CA GLY A 264 21.85 9.90 -19.76
C GLY A 264 21.33 9.55 -18.36
N VAL A 265 20.05 9.80 -18.06
CA VAL A 265 19.41 9.34 -16.82
C VAL A 265 19.00 7.88 -16.95
N SER A 266 19.42 7.02 -16.03
CA SER A 266 19.04 5.61 -16.02
C SER A 266 17.66 5.37 -15.41
N TYR A 267 17.08 4.20 -15.69
CA TYR A 267 15.83 3.76 -15.07
C TYR A 267 15.89 3.77 -13.54
N GLU A 268 17.00 3.27 -12.97
CA GLU A 268 17.21 3.22 -11.53
C GLU A 268 17.29 4.62 -10.91
N GLN A 269 17.90 5.59 -11.61
CA GLN A 269 17.91 6.99 -11.16
C GLN A 269 16.51 7.62 -11.18
N VAL A 270 15.66 7.25 -12.13
CA VAL A 270 14.25 7.69 -12.13
C VAL A 270 13.48 7.07 -10.97
N LEU A 271 13.65 5.77 -10.69
CA LEU A 271 13.00 5.13 -9.54
C LEU A 271 13.41 5.77 -8.20
N ASP A 272 14.67 6.16 -8.05
CA ASP A 272 15.16 6.79 -6.82
C ASP A 272 14.65 8.22 -6.62
N ALA A 273 14.09 8.85 -7.67
CA ALA A 273 13.59 10.22 -7.65
C ALA A 273 12.07 10.34 -7.80
N ALA A 274 11.40 9.38 -8.45
CA ALA A 274 9.97 9.47 -8.69
C ALA A 274 9.16 9.32 -7.38
N SER A 275 8.12 10.15 -7.24
CA SER A 275 7.13 10.01 -6.17
C SER A 275 6.52 8.60 -6.20
N SER A 276 6.33 8.00 -5.02
CA SER A 276 5.73 6.66 -4.91
C SER A 276 6.39 5.62 -5.82
N SER A 277 7.73 5.60 -5.90
CA SER A 277 8.45 4.65 -6.75
C SER A 277 9.58 3.95 -6.03
N GLN A 278 9.72 2.66 -6.31
CA GLN A 278 10.80 1.83 -5.83
C GLN A 278 11.11 0.70 -6.83
N ARG A 279 12.27 0.06 -6.69
CA ARG A 279 12.61 -1.18 -7.39
C ARG A 279 11.57 -2.26 -7.03
N PRO A 280 10.93 -2.93 -7.99
CA PRO A 280 9.90 -3.93 -7.67
C PRO A 280 10.43 -5.12 -6.86
N SER A 281 11.73 -5.42 -6.96
CA SER A 281 12.37 -6.49 -6.16
C SER A 281 12.29 -6.24 -4.65
N VAL A 282 12.08 -5.00 -4.21
CA VAL A 282 11.91 -4.63 -2.80
C VAL A 282 10.60 -5.18 -2.21
N ALA A 283 9.63 -5.57 -3.04
CA ALA A 283 8.39 -6.18 -2.57
C ALA A 283 8.58 -7.58 -1.97
N PHE A 284 9.72 -8.25 -2.21
CA PHE A 284 9.92 -9.66 -1.86
C PHE A 284 10.59 -9.81 -0.49
N ALA A 285 9.85 -9.53 0.59
CA ALA A 285 10.28 -9.81 1.96
C ALA A 285 10.16 -11.31 2.30
N ALA A 286 11.01 -11.78 3.21
CA ALA A 286 11.14 -13.22 3.51
C ALA A 286 9.84 -13.85 4.03
N GLY A 287 9.38 -14.89 3.34
CA GLY A 287 8.27 -15.74 3.80
C GLY A 287 6.88 -15.12 3.72
N VAL A 288 6.75 -13.88 3.24
CA VAL A 288 5.46 -13.20 3.00
C VAL A 288 5.19 -13.07 1.50
N ARG A 289 4.00 -12.57 1.13
CA ARG A 289 3.63 -12.41 -0.28
C ARG A 289 4.03 -11.02 -0.79
N PRO A 290 4.63 -10.90 -1.98
CA PRO A 290 4.86 -9.59 -2.56
C PRO A 290 3.53 -8.94 -2.93
N GLY A 291 3.40 -7.63 -2.71
CA GLY A 291 2.27 -6.86 -3.21
C GLY A 291 2.69 -5.57 -3.89
N PHE A 292 1.90 -5.17 -4.87
CA PHE A 292 2.23 -4.09 -5.78
C PHE A 292 1.06 -3.15 -6.01
N THR A 293 1.37 -1.90 -6.33
CA THR A 293 0.45 -1.01 -7.05
C THR A 293 0.26 -1.54 -8.47
N THR A 294 -0.98 -1.65 -8.93
CA THR A 294 -1.31 -2.32 -10.21
C THR A 294 -2.13 -1.46 -11.16
N TYR A 295 -1.96 -0.14 -11.15
CA TYR A 295 -2.54 0.67 -12.23
C TYR A 295 -1.99 0.22 -13.60
N PRO A 296 -2.85 0.03 -14.62
CA PRO A 296 -2.53 -0.61 -15.91
C PRO A 296 -1.68 0.27 -16.85
N GLY A 297 -0.64 0.92 -16.32
CA GLY A 297 0.40 1.55 -17.11
C GLY A 297 1.12 0.54 -18.01
N SER A 298 1.72 1.05 -19.08
CA SER A 298 2.48 0.24 -20.04
C SER A 298 3.46 -0.69 -19.32
N GLY A 299 3.39 -2.00 -19.56
CA GLY A 299 4.30 -3.00 -18.99
C GLY A 299 4.24 -3.24 -17.48
N THR A 300 3.34 -2.60 -16.71
CA THR A 300 3.25 -2.81 -15.24
C THR A 300 3.04 -4.29 -14.89
N PHE A 301 2.01 -4.92 -15.45
CA PHE A 301 1.71 -6.34 -15.19
C PHE A 301 2.79 -7.29 -15.72
N ASP A 302 3.46 -6.93 -16.81
CA ASP A 302 4.50 -7.77 -17.41
C ASP A 302 5.75 -7.74 -16.53
N GLN A 303 6.14 -6.57 -16.03
CA GLN A 303 7.25 -6.46 -15.08
C GLN A 303 6.97 -7.14 -13.74
N ILE A 304 5.73 -7.09 -13.22
CA ILE A 304 5.36 -7.89 -12.03
C ILE A 304 5.58 -9.38 -12.28
N GLN A 305 5.19 -9.89 -13.46
CA GLN A 305 5.39 -11.30 -13.80
C GLN A 305 6.86 -11.66 -13.94
N GLU A 306 7.66 -10.81 -14.58
CA GLU A 306 9.10 -11.00 -14.72
C GLU A 306 9.80 -11.07 -13.36
N GLU A 307 9.47 -10.16 -12.45
CA GLU A 307 10.03 -10.14 -11.11
C GLU A 307 9.57 -11.35 -10.30
N ARG A 308 8.28 -11.71 -10.34
CA ARG A 308 7.80 -12.93 -9.69
C ARG A 308 8.52 -14.19 -10.20
N ALA A 309 8.77 -14.30 -11.50
CA ALA A 309 9.49 -15.44 -12.07
C ALA A 309 10.92 -15.58 -11.51
N LYS A 310 11.61 -14.46 -11.24
CA LYS A 310 12.94 -14.47 -10.59
C LYS A 310 12.91 -14.99 -9.15
N HIS A 311 11.76 -14.89 -8.50
CA HIS A 311 11.54 -15.25 -7.10
C HIS A 311 10.73 -16.54 -6.91
N GLY A 312 10.65 -17.41 -7.92
CA GLY A 312 9.97 -18.70 -7.83
C GLY A 312 8.45 -18.63 -7.97
N ASP A 313 7.94 -17.56 -8.58
CA ASP A 313 6.53 -17.33 -8.92
C ASP A 313 5.55 -17.40 -7.71
N PRO A 314 5.84 -16.72 -6.58
CA PRO A 314 5.01 -16.79 -5.38
C PRO A 314 3.62 -16.18 -5.61
N TRP A 315 2.62 -16.61 -4.84
CA TRP A 315 1.34 -15.89 -4.77
C TRP A 315 1.59 -14.43 -4.36
N TRP A 316 0.80 -13.51 -4.90
CA TRP A 316 1.03 -12.07 -4.72
C TRP A 316 -0.26 -11.29 -4.50
N ALA A 317 -0.17 -9.99 -4.24
CA ALA A 317 -1.33 -9.10 -4.14
C ALA A 317 -1.25 -7.91 -5.09
N SER A 318 -2.35 -7.63 -5.77
CA SER A 318 -2.64 -6.26 -6.18
C SER A 318 -3.06 -5.53 -4.89
N ALA A 319 -2.08 -4.86 -4.28
CA ALA A 319 -2.23 -4.23 -2.97
C ALA A 319 -3.07 -2.95 -3.06
N GLU A 320 -2.93 -2.24 -4.17
CA GLU A 320 -3.78 -1.13 -4.55
C GLU A 320 -3.83 -1.01 -6.08
N GLY A 321 -4.98 -0.67 -6.64
CA GLY A 321 -5.10 -0.28 -8.04
C GLY A 321 -6.52 -0.34 -8.55
N THR A 322 -6.73 0.07 -9.79
CA THR A 322 -7.97 -0.16 -10.54
C THR A 322 -7.67 -0.04 -12.04
N ASN A 323 -8.64 -0.28 -12.92
CA ASN A 323 -8.45 -0.27 -14.37
C ASN A 323 -8.38 1.14 -15.00
N VAL A 324 -7.90 2.14 -14.26
CA VAL A 324 -7.68 3.53 -14.73
C VAL A 324 -6.21 3.90 -14.63
N LEU A 325 -5.79 4.92 -15.38
CA LEU A 325 -4.45 5.49 -15.29
C LEU A 325 -4.50 6.77 -14.43
N PRO A 326 -3.95 6.75 -13.20
CA PRO A 326 -3.74 7.97 -12.42
C PRO A 326 -2.91 8.99 -13.20
N GLY A 327 -3.34 10.25 -13.23
CA GLY A 327 -2.52 11.36 -13.73
C GLY A 327 -2.29 11.44 -15.24
N ASP A 328 -2.55 10.38 -16.01
CA ASP A 328 -2.34 10.34 -17.47
C ASP A 328 -3.67 10.50 -18.24
N PRO A 329 -3.82 11.51 -19.12
CA PRO A 329 -4.96 11.60 -20.03
C PRO A 329 -4.77 10.71 -21.29
N PRO A 330 -5.80 9.95 -21.73
CA PRO A 330 -7.09 9.77 -21.06
C PRO A 330 -6.95 8.90 -19.81
N ALA A 331 -7.65 9.25 -18.74
CA ALA A 331 -7.65 8.46 -17.49
C ALA A 331 -8.15 7.01 -17.68
N ASN A 332 -8.79 6.73 -18.82
CA ASN A 332 -9.16 5.38 -19.22
C ASN A 332 -7.95 4.63 -19.79
N SER A 333 -7.59 3.52 -19.15
CA SER A 333 -6.51 2.63 -19.60
C SER A 333 -6.82 1.83 -20.88
N GLY A 334 -8.08 1.84 -21.34
CA GLY A 334 -8.59 0.93 -22.36
C GLY A 334 -8.84 -0.50 -21.86
N MET A 335 -8.50 -0.80 -20.61
CA MET A 335 -8.68 -2.12 -20.00
C MET A 335 -10.05 -2.21 -19.32
N THR A 336 -10.82 -3.26 -19.63
CA THR A 336 -12.05 -3.56 -18.88
C THR A 336 -11.73 -4.11 -17.50
N MET A 337 -12.64 -3.96 -16.53
CA MET A 337 -12.46 -4.54 -15.19
C MET A 337 -12.31 -6.07 -15.24
N GLU A 338 -13.02 -6.76 -16.14
CA GLU A 338 -12.83 -8.20 -16.32
C GLU A 338 -11.39 -8.54 -16.76
N THR A 339 -10.84 -7.78 -17.71
CA THR A 339 -9.46 -7.98 -18.18
C THR A 339 -8.45 -7.68 -17.07
N TYR A 340 -8.68 -6.62 -16.29
CA TYR A 340 -7.87 -6.26 -15.14
C TYR A 340 -7.83 -7.39 -14.10
N LEU A 341 -9.00 -7.87 -13.68
CA LEU A 341 -9.08 -8.98 -12.72
C LEU A 341 -8.48 -10.27 -13.28
N ALA A 342 -8.60 -10.53 -14.58
CA ALA A 342 -7.96 -11.66 -15.23
C ALA A 342 -6.43 -11.53 -15.21
N ARG A 343 -5.87 -10.35 -15.51
CA ARG A 343 -4.43 -10.06 -15.43
C ARG A 343 -3.87 -10.28 -14.02
N CYS A 344 -4.67 -10.07 -12.99
CA CYS A 344 -4.28 -10.40 -11.62
C CYS A 344 -4.48 -11.88 -11.29
N PHE A 345 -5.73 -12.35 -11.27
CA PHE A 345 -6.08 -13.65 -10.68
C PHE A 345 -5.68 -14.86 -11.52
N ASN A 346 -5.58 -14.73 -12.85
CA ASN A 346 -5.07 -15.81 -13.70
C ASN A 346 -3.54 -15.91 -13.63
N HIS A 347 -2.88 -14.92 -13.04
CA HIS A 347 -1.43 -14.84 -12.88
C HIS A 347 -1.03 -14.88 -11.39
N GLY A 348 -1.77 -15.61 -10.56
CA GLY A 348 -1.35 -15.95 -9.20
C GLY A 348 -1.66 -14.93 -8.11
N ALA A 349 -2.47 -13.90 -8.39
CA ALA A 349 -2.91 -13.00 -7.32
C ALA A 349 -3.79 -13.74 -6.30
N ALA A 350 -3.45 -13.63 -5.01
CA ALA A 350 -4.26 -14.12 -3.90
C ALA A 350 -5.28 -13.05 -3.45
N LEU A 351 -4.93 -11.79 -3.61
CA LEU A 351 -5.70 -10.61 -3.23
C LEU A 351 -5.64 -9.59 -4.38
N VAL A 352 -6.78 -8.99 -4.69
CA VAL A 352 -6.88 -7.80 -5.53
C VAL A 352 -7.70 -6.77 -4.79
N THR A 353 -7.07 -5.67 -4.40
CA THR A 353 -7.70 -4.55 -3.70
C THR A 353 -7.96 -3.43 -4.69
N LEU A 354 -9.24 -3.16 -4.94
CA LEU A 354 -9.67 -2.11 -5.84
C LEU A 354 -9.78 -0.78 -5.11
N PHE A 355 -9.07 0.23 -5.62
CA PHE A 355 -9.16 1.61 -5.16
C PHE A 355 -10.25 2.36 -5.95
N GLY A 356 -11.01 3.21 -5.25
CA GLY A 356 -11.90 4.18 -5.88
C GLY A 356 -13.38 4.07 -5.57
N TRP A 357 -13.82 3.08 -4.80
CA TRP A 357 -15.25 2.97 -4.48
C TRP A 357 -15.74 4.18 -3.69
N GLY A 358 -16.83 4.82 -4.13
CA GLY A 358 -17.41 5.98 -3.45
C GLY A 358 -16.57 7.26 -3.46
N ILE A 359 -15.31 7.23 -3.91
CA ILE A 359 -14.37 8.34 -3.78
C ILE A 359 -14.89 9.61 -4.45
N GLY A 360 -14.73 10.75 -3.76
CA GLY A 360 -15.27 12.03 -4.18
C GLY A 360 -16.72 12.26 -3.77
N GLY A 361 -17.42 11.25 -3.26
CA GLY A 361 -18.76 11.38 -2.70
C GLY A 361 -19.74 12.11 -3.64
N ALA A 362 -20.66 12.88 -3.05
CA ALA A 362 -21.60 13.70 -3.82
C ALA A 362 -20.95 14.96 -4.44
N SER A 363 -19.78 15.38 -3.96
CA SER A 363 -19.11 16.60 -4.43
C SER A 363 -18.32 16.38 -5.73
N ASN A 364 -17.93 15.14 -6.02
CA ASN A 364 -17.24 14.76 -7.25
C ASN A 364 -17.76 13.40 -7.79
N PRO A 365 -19.01 13.35 -8.29
CA PRO A 365 -19.61 12.12 -8.78
C PRO A 365 -18.94 11.55 -10.03
N ASP A 366 -18.25 12.41 -10.80
CA ASP A 366 -17.56 12.05 -12.04
C ASP A 366 -16.09 11.64 -11.81
N ASN A 367 -15.71 11.34 -10.55
CA ASN A 367 -14.38 10.88 -10.23
C ASN A 367 -14.04 9.60 -11.04
N PRO A 368 -12.94 9.57 -11.81
CA PRO A 368 -12.64 8.46 -12.72
C PRO A 368 -12.46 7.12 -12.00
N TYR A 369 -11.90 7.12 -10.79
CA TYR A 369 -11.75 5.91 -9.98
C TYR A 369 -13.10 5.34 -9.54
N ARG A 370 -14.03 6.24 -9.20
CA ARG A 370 -15.40 5.88 -8.83
C ARG A 370 -16.15 5.27 -10.01
N LEU A 371 -16.11 5.95 -11.15
CA LEU A 371 -16.77 5.47 -12.38
C LEU A 371 -16.24 4.10 -12.81
N ALA A 372 -14.94 3.88 -12.67
CA ALA A 372 -14.30 2.61 -13.00
C ALA A 372 -14.67 1.45 -12.07
N THR A 373 -14.90 1.74 -10.78
CA THR A 373 -15.20 0.70 -9.78
C THR A 373 -16.69 0.42 -9.61
N GLU A 374 -17.56 1.41 -9.82
CA GLU A 374 -19.02 1.29 -9.63
C GLU A 374 -19.81 1.04 -10.93
N GLY A 375 -19.14 1.13 -12.10
CA GLY A 375 -19.78 0.98 -13.40
C GLY A 375 -20.43 -0.40 -13.62
N PRO A 376 -21.49 -0.50 -14.45
CA PRO A 376 -22.20 -1.77 -14.69
C PRO A 376 -21.30 -2.94 -15.13
N ASP A 377 -20.32 -2.65 -15.99
CA ASP A 377 -19.35 -3.65 -16.48
C ASP A 377 -18.43 -4.15 -15.36
N ALA A 378 -18.02 -3.25 -14.45
CA ALA A 378 -17.23 -3.60 -13.28
C ALA A 378 -18.03 -4.50 -12.33
N LEU A 379 -19.28 -4.12 -12.02
CA LEU A 379 -20.18 -4.93 -11.19
C LEU A 379 -20.43 -6.33 -11.80
N ALA A 380 -20.57 -6.43 -13.12
CA ALA A 380 -20.70 -7.71 -13.82
C ALA A 380 -19.43 -8.57 -13.68
N ALA A 381 -18.25 -7.96 -13.83
CA ALA A 381 -16.96 -8.64 -13.65
C ALA A 381 -16.78 -9.17 -12.21
N TYR A 382 -17.15 -8.37 -11.19
CA TYR A 382 -17.08 -8.78 -9.79
C TYR A 382 -17.98 -9.99 -9.53
N ARG A 383 -19.24 -9.94 -9.98
CA ARG A 383 -20.19 -11.04 -9.80
C ARG A 383 -19.70 -12.32 -10.47
N LYS A 384 -19.13 -12.22 -11.66
CA LYS A 384 -18.53 -13.35 -12.38
C LYS A 384 -17.32 -13.93 -11.66
N PHE A 385 -16.46 -13.10 -11.08
CA PHE A 385 -15.32 -13.57 -10.30
C PHE A 385 -15.76 -14.26 -9.00
N LEU A 386 -16.70 -13.63 -8.29
CA LEU A 386 -17.16 -14.08 -6.97
C LEU A 386 -18.02 -15.33 -7.03
N SER A 387 -18.62 -15.69 -8.17
CA SER A 387 -19.42 -16.91 -8.30
C SER A 387 -18.61 -18.21 -8.42
N GLN A 388 -17.27 -18.15 -8.40
CA GLN A 388 -16.35 -19.28 -8.60
C GLN A 388 -16.18 -20.25 -7.42
#